data_AF-A0ABD0R2Q3-F1
#
_entry.id   AF-A0ABD0R2Q3-F1
#
_cell.length_a   1.000
_cell.length_b   1.000
_cell.length_c   1.000
_cell.angle_alpha   90.00
_cell.angle_beta   90.00
_cell.angle_gamma   90.00
#
_symmetry.space_group_name_H-M   'P 1'
#
loop_
_entity.id
_entity.type
_entity.pdbx_description
1 polymer ?
#
loop_
_entity_poly.entity_id
_entity_poly.type
_entity_poly.pdbx_seq_one_letter_code
_entity_poly.pdbx_strand_id
1 'polypeptide(L)' 'LLALCVLRPPGEFGVDIALGSSQRFGVPLCYGGPHAAFFAVKENLVRMMPGRMVGVT' A
#
# COMPACT_ATOMS: atom_id res chain seq x y z
N LEU A 1 -1.80 1.49 7.06
CA LEU A 1 -2.81 0.40 7.00
C LEU A 1 -3.69 0.34 8.25
N LEU A 2 -3.19 0.07 9.46
CA LEU A 2 -4.05 -0.06 10.66
C LEU A 2 -4.91 1.18 10.97
N ALA A 3 -4.37 2.39 10.82
CA ALA A 3 -5.15 3.61 11.03
C ALA A 3 -6.31 3.76 10.04
N LEU A 4 -6.16 3.24 8.81
CA LEU A 4 -7.20 3.28 7.78
C LEU A 4 -8.37 2.31 8.07
N CYS A 5 -8.29 1.49 9.13
CA CYS A 5 -9.42 0.68 9.57
C CYS A 5 -10.50 1.53 10.27
N VAL A 6 -10.16 2.72 10.76
CA VAL A 6 -11.09 3.65 11.44
C VAL A 6 -11.16 5.02 10.78
N LEU A 7 -10.11 5.42 10.07
CA LEU A 7 -10.08 6.66 9.28
C LEU A 7 -10.64 6.41 7.89
N ARG A 8 -11.30 7.44 7.34
CA ARG A 8 -11.66 7.50 5.93
C ARG A 8 -10.40 7.30 5.06
N PRO A 9 -10.41 6.42 4.05
CA PRO A 9 -9.21 6.08 3.30
C PRO A 9 -8.80 7.15 2.27
N PRO A 10 -7.51 7.21 1.89
CA PRO A 10 -6.96 8.19 0.93
C PRO A 10 -7.67 8.21 -0.43
N GLY A 11 -8.19 7.07 -0.89
CA GLY A 11 -8.93 6.98 -2.16
C GLY A 11 -10.20 7.84 -2.17
N GLU A 12 -10.85 8.01 -1.02
CA GLU A 12 -12.06 8.85 -0.91
C GLU A 12 -11.76 10.34 -0.81
N PHE A 13 -10.52 10.72 -0.50
CA PHE A 13 -10.03 12.09 -0.55
C PHE A 13 -9.49 12.47 -1.93
N GLY A 14 -9.59 11.57 -2.92
CA GLY A 14 -9.14 11.83 -4.29
C GLY A 14 -7.64 11.66 -4.53
N VAL A 15 -6.90 11.10 -3.57
CA VAL A 15 -5.45 10.88 -3.68
C VAL A 15 -5.13 9.90 -4.81
N ASP A 16 -4.13 10.22 -5.64
CA ASP A 16 -3.75 9.40 -6.80
C ASP A 16 -2.85 8.20 -6.46
N ILE A 17 -2.03 8.33 -5.41
CA ILE A 17 -1.06 7.32 -4.97
C ILE A 17 -1.07 7.21 -3.44
N ALA A 18 -1.22 6.00 -2.93
CA ALA A 18 -1.11 5.70 -1.50
C ALA A 18 0.01 4.67 -1.26
N LEU A 19 0.92 4.97 -0.35
CA LEU A 19 2.05 4.11 -0.02
C LEU A 19 2.30 4.06 1.50
N GLY A 20 3.00 3.02 1.94
CA GLY A 20 3.45 2.90 3.33
C GLY A 20 3.93 1.50 3.69
N SER A 21 4.17 1.26 4.97
CA SER A 21 4.59 -0.05 5.47
C SER A 21 3.41 -0.90 5.94
N SER A 22 3.45 -2.21 5.63
CA SER A 22 2.54 -3.21 6.19
C SER A 22 3.07 -3.89 7.45
N GLN A 23 4.21 -3.44 7.99
CA GLN A 23 4.85 -4.01 9.18
C GLN A 23 3.88 -4.32 10.33
N ARG A 24 3.00 -3.38 10.66
CA ARG A 24 2.07 -3.50 11.79
C ARG A 24 1.01 -4.58 11.61
N PHE A 25 0.91 -5.19 10.43
CA PHE A 25 0.04 -6.33 10.16
C PHE A 25 0.79 -7.64 10.42
N GLY A 26 1.16 -7.86 11.69
CA GLY A 26 1.71 -9.14 12.15
C GLY A 26 3.19 -9.38 11.86
N VAL A 27 3.95 -8.38 11.39
CA VAL A 27 5.39 -8.52 11.16
C VAL A 27 6.18 -7.91 12.33
N PRO A 28 7.14 -8.63 12.94
CA PRO A 28 7.93 -8.09 14.04
C PRO A 28 8.78 -6.89 13.59
N LEU A 29 9.18 -6.04 14.55
CA LEU A 29 9.98 -4.85 14.26
C LEU A 29 11.34 -5.18 13.61
N CYS A 30 11.93 -6.34 13.96
CA CYS A 30 13.20 -6.84 13.40
C CYS A 30 14.29 -5.78 13.22
N TYR A 31 14.42 -4.87 14.19
CA TYR A 31 15.38 -3.76 14.18
C TYR A 31 15.39 -2.94 12.86
N GLY A 32 14.22 -2.82 12.20
CA GLY A 32 14.03 -2.03 10.99
C GLY A 32 13.57 -2.80 9.74
N GLY A 33 13.59 -4.13 9.75
CA GLY A 33 13.09 -4.92 8.61
C GLY A 33 13.46 -6.40 8.64
N PRO A 34 12.98 -7.21 7.67
CA PRO A 34 12.28 -6.79 6.46
C PRO A 34 10.77 -6.64 6.67
N HIS A 35 10.20 -5.56 6.13
CA HIS A 35 8.75 -5.33 6.11
C HIS A 35 8.29 -5.06 4.68
N ALA A 36 7.16 -5.65 4.29
CA ALA A 36 6.59 -5.34 3.00
C ALA A 36 6.04 -3.90 3.00
N ALA A 37 6.36 -3.14 1.95
CA ALA A 37 5.67 -1.90 1.66
C ALA A 37 4.42 -2.20 0.82
N PHE A 38 3.38 -1.40 0.99
CA PHE A 38 2.25 -1.37 0.07
C PHE A 38 2.35 -0.14 -0.83
N PHE A 39 1.88 -0.27 -2.06
CA PHE A 39 1.82 0.80 -3.05
C PHE A 39 0.55 0.60 -3.89
N ALA A 40 -0.31 1.59 -3.91
CA ALA A 40 -1.57 1.58 -4.65
C ALA A 40 -1.69 2.87 -5.46
N VAL A 41 -2.18 2.75 -6.68
CA VAL A 41 -2.35 3.87 -7.62
C VAL A 41 -3.72 3.82 -8.28
N LYS A 42 -4.19 4.95 -8.79
CA LYS A 42 -5.34 4.98 -9.70
C LYS A 42 -5.04 4.22 -10.99
N GLU A 43 -6.09 3.73 -11.65
CA GLU A 43 -6.01 2.88 -12.84
C GLU A 43 -5.24 3.54 -14.01
N ASN A 44 -5.42 4.86 -14.19
CA ASN A 44 -4.70 5.64 -15.20
C ASN A 44 -3.17 5.64 -15.01
N LEU A 45 -2.68 5.35 -13.80
CA LEU A 45 -1.26 5.27 -13.46
C LEU A 45 -0.72 3.83 -13.44
N VAL A 46 -1.56 2.81 -13.67
CA VAL A 46 -1.18 1.40 -13.49
C VAL A 46 0.00 0.98 -14.38
N ARG A 47 0.12 1.58 -15.57
CA ARG A 47 1.23 1.31 -16.51
C ARG A 47 2.58 1.81 -16.03
N MET A 48 2.59 2.74 -15.07
CA MET A 48 3.79 3.27 -14.42
C MET A 48 4.05 2.63 -13.05
N MET A 49 3.27 1.62 -12.65
CA MET A 49 3.38 1.02 -11.33
C MET A 49 4.69 0.23 -11.17
N PRO A 50 5.48 0.49 -10.11
CA PRO A 50 6.73 -0.21 -9.88
C PRO A 50 6.50 -1.61 -9.28
N GLY A 51 7.44 -2.52 -9.55
CA GLY A 51 7.45 -3.85 -8.93
C GLY A 51 6.57 -4.86 -9.66
N ARG A 52 6.06 -5.86 -8.92
CA ARG A 52 5.24 -6.95 -9.46
C ARG A 52 3.78 -6.75 -9.07
N MET A 53 2.87 -7.07 -9.99
CA MET A 53 1.43 -7.13 -9.77
C MET A 53 0.89 -8.46 -10.26
N VAL A 54 0.01 -9.09 -9.49
CA VAL A 54 -0.69 -10.31 -9.90
C VAL A 54 -1.88 -9.91 -10.78
N GLY A 55 -2.01 -10.53 -11.96
CA GLY A 55 -3.13 -10.35 -12.87
C GLY A 55 -3.81 -11.68 -13.18
N VAL A 56 -5.12 -11.67 -13.36
CA VAL A 56 -5.88 -12.83 -13.83
C VAL A 56 -5.76 -12.91 -15.36
N THR A 57 -5.64 -14.13 -15.88
CA THR A 57 -5.65 -14.47 -17.31
C THR A 57 -6.95 -15.14 -17.69
#